data_AF-A0A2U1QAX0-F1
#
_entry.id   AF-A0A2U1QAX0-F1
#
_cell.length_a   1.000
_cell.length_b   1.000
_cell.length_c   1.000
_cell.angle_alpha   90.00
_cell.angle_beta   90.00
_cell.angle_gamma   90.00
#
_symmetry.space_group_name_H-M   'P 1'
#
loop_
_entity.id
_entity.type
_entity.pdbx_description
1 polymer ?
#
loop_
_entity_poly.entity_id
_entity_poly.type
_entity_poly.pdbx_seq_one_letter_code
_entity_poly.pdbx_strand_id
1 'polypeptide(L)'
;MFSCVPAQKRTVIETLTRLFNETSEALGGSHAVRAKRREIDDNSKKIGALFAKLNNGDISETAAEKHVQLCQALDRCDFPTALKIQGDLTTNYWDECSFWLATLKRMIRVRQNAR
;
A
#
# COMPACT_ATOMS: atom_id res chain seq x y z
N MET A 1 20.65 -19.35 -4.72
CA MET A 1 19.72 -18.78 -5.73
C MET A 1 18.29 -19.09 -5.30
N PHE A 2 17.62 -18.16 -4.62
CA PHE A 2 16.17 -18.26 -4.38
C PHE A 2 15.50 -17.07 -5.07
N SER A 3 15.43 -17.15 -6.39
CA SER A 3 14.62 -16.26 -7.20
C SER A 3 13.14 -16.62 -7.01
N CYS A 4 12.60 -16.34 -5.82
CA CYS A 4 11.21 -16.62 -5.48
C CYS A 4 10.34 -15.37 -5.71
N VAL A 5 10.27 -14.90 -6.96
CA VAL A 5 9.35 -13.80 -7.31
C VAL A 5 8.49 -14.22 -8.49
N PRO A 6 7.44 -15.04 -8.23
CA PRO A 6 6.09 -14.61 -8.61
C PRO A 6 5.00 -14.89 -7.55
N ALA A 7 5.33 -15.39 -6.35
CA ALA A 7 4.36 -15.56 -5.26
C ALA A 7 4.23 -14.30 -4.40
N GLN A 8 5.35 -13.65 -4.10
CA GLN A 8 5.43 -12.46 -3.26
C GLN A 8 4.67 -11.26 -3.86
N LYS A 9 4.75 -11.09 -5.19
CA LYS A 9 3.99 -10.06 -5.92
C LYS A 9 2.47 -10.26 -5.77
N ARG A 10 1.99 -11.50 -5.73
CA ARG A 10 0.56 -11.81 -5.56
C ARG A 10 0.08 -11.43 -4.16
N THR A 11 0.84 -11.79 -3.13
CA THR A 11 0.52 -11.41 -1.74
C THR A 11 0.44 -9.89 -1.57
N VAL A 12 1.37 -9.13 -2.17
CA VAL A 12 1.33 -7.66 -2.12
C VAL A 12 0.06 -7.10 -2.76
N ILE A 13 -0.35 -7.65 -3.91
CA ILE A 13 -1.59 -7.24 -4.59
C ILE A 13 -2.80 -7.53 -3.70
N GLU A 14 -2.91 -8.76 -3.18
CA GLU A 14 -4.04 -9.18 -2.34
C GLU A 14 -4.16 -8.31 -1.08
N THR A 15 -3.07 -8.10 -0.35
CA THR A 15 -3.07 -7.31 0.89
C THR A 15 -3.38 -5.83 0.62
N LEU A 16 -2.80 -5.22 -0.42
CA LEU A 16 -3.05 -3.81 -0.75
C LEU A 16 -4.47 -3.58 -1.29
N THR A 17 -5.01 -4.51 -2.08
CA THR A 17 -6.42 -4.48 -2.50
C THR A 17 -7.34 -4.60 -1.29
N ARG A 18 -7.03 -5.48 -0.33
CA ARG A 18 -7.79 -5.57 0.92
C ARG A 18 -7.72 -4.29 1.74
N LEU A 19 -6.52 -3.71 1.91
CA LEU A 19 -6.34 -2.43 2.59
C LEU A 19 -7.17 -1.33 1.93
N PHE A 20 -7.18 -1.27 0.60
CA PHE A 20 -7.99 -0.31 -0.15
C PHE A 20 -9.48 -0.48 0.11
N ASN A 21 -10.00 -1.71 0.05
CA ASN A 21 -11.42 -1.97 0.27
C ASN A 21 -11.84 -1.55 1.68
N GLU A 22 -11.10 -1.98 2.71
CA GLU A 22 -11.38 -1.62 4.09
C GLU A 22 -11.27 -0.10 4.34
N THR A 23 -10.26 0.54 3.74
CA THR A 23 -10.12 2.00 3.82
C THR A 23 -11.28 2.69 3.13
N SER A 24 -11.72 2.19 1.97
CA SER A 24 -12.84 2.76 1.22
C SER A 24 -14.14 2.64 1.99
N GLU A 25 -14.38 1.51 2.65
CA GLU A 25 -15.52 1.30 3.56
C GLU A 25 -15.46 2.26 4.75
N ALA A 26 -14.30 2.40 5.40
CA ALA A 26 -14.10 3.34 6.50
C ALA A 26 -14.30 4.81 6.08
N LEU A 27 -14.09 5.14 4.81
CA LEU A 27 -14.36 6.47 4.24
C LEU A 27 -15.83 6.66 3.80
N GLY A 28 -16.68 5.64 4.00
CA GLY A 28 -18.13 5.67 3.72
C GLY A 28 -18.57 4.87 2.48
N GLY A 29 -17.65 4.20 1.78
CA GLY A 29 -17.94 3.34 0.63
C GLY A 29 -18.84 4.02 -0.43
N SER A 30 -19.93 3.36 -0.80
CA SER A 30 -20.92 3.90 -1.76
C SER A 30 -21.67 5.14 -1.24
N HIS A 31 -21.68 5.38 0.07
CA HIS A 31 -22.28 6.54 0.72
C HIS A 31 -21.26 7.64 1.05
N ALA A 32 -20.01 7.49 0.60
CA ALA A 32 -18.95 8.45 0.87
C ALA A 32 -19.31 9.85 0.34
N VAL A 33 -19.16 10.87 1.20
CA VAL A 33 -19.30 12.28 0.80
C VAL A 33 -18.30 12.62 -0.31
N ARG A 34 -18.60 13.65 -1.12
CA ARG A 34 -17.83 13.99 -2.33
C ARG A 34 -16.31 14.06 -2.11
N ALA A 35 -15.86 14.62 -0.99
CA ALA A 35 -14.43 14.70 -0.64
C ALA A 35 -13.81 13.32 -0.40
N LYS A 36 -14.51 12.46 0.35
CA LYS A 36 -14.09 11.07 0.62
C LYS A 36 -14.12 10.19 -0.62
N ARG A 37 -15.10 10.40 -1.51
CA ARG A 37 -15.12 9.73 -2.81
C ARG A 37 -13.93 10.07 -3.69
N ARG A 38 -13.47 11.35 -3.69
CA ARG A 38 -12.24 11.76 -4.37
C ARG A 38 -11.00 11.09 -3.75
N GLU A 39 -10.99 10.93 -2.43
CA GLU A 39 -9.91 10.25 -1.70
C GLU A 39 -9.85 8.75 -2.09
N ILE A 40 -11.00 8.08 -2.18
CA ILE A 40 -11.09 6.68 -2.63
C ILE A 40 -10.58 6.53 -4.07
N ASP A 41 -10.96 7.43 -4.99
CA ASP A 41 -10.50 7.40 -6.38
C ASP A 41 -8.97 7.62 -6.49
N ASP A 42 -8.41 8.55 -5.72
CA ASP A 42 -6.96 8.75 -5.65
C ASP A 42 -6.24 7.49 -5.12
N ASN A 43 -6.74 6.90 -4.03
CA ASN A 43 -6.18 5.68 -3.45
C ASN A 43 -6.13 4.55 -4.49
N SER A 44 -7.23 4.34 -5.23
CA SER A 44 -7.33 3.34 -6.29
C SER A 44 -6.29 3.58 -7.39
N LYS A 45 -6.18 4.82 -7.89
CA LYS A 45 -5.20 5.21 -8.92
C LYS A 45 -3.76 4.96 -8.47
N LYS A 46 -3.43 5.31 -7.22
CA LYS A 46 -2.08 5.14 -6.68
C LYS A 46 -1.69 3.68 -6.52
N ILE A 47 -2.61 2.84 -6.04
CA ILE A 47 -2.39 1.40 -5.93
C ILE A 47 -2.26 0.76 -7.31
N GLY A 48 -3.13 1.12 -8.26
CA GLY A 48 -3.04 0.64 -9.64
C GLY A 48 -1.69 1.00 -10.30
N ALA A 49 -1.22 2.22 -10.11
CA ALA A 49 0.09 2.66 -10.60
C ALA A 49 1.25 1.88 -9.95
N LEU A 50 1.16 1.56 -8.66
CA LEU A 50 2.13 0.71 -7.97
C LEU A 50 2.16 -0.70 -8.57
N PHE A 51 1.00 -1.31 -8.82
CA PHE A 51 0.93 -2.64 -9.42
C PHE A 51 1.53 -2.66 -10.82
N ALA A 52 1.27 -1.64 -11.64
CA ALA A 52 1.89 -1.49 -12.94
C ALA A 52 3.42 -1.41 -12.83
N LYS A 53 3.94 -0.56 -11.94
CA LYS A 53 5.39 -0.41 -11.69
C LYS A 53 6.05 -1.70 -11.20
N LEU A 54 5.42 -2.42 -10.27
CA LEU A 54 5.90 -3.72 -9.78
C LEU A 54 5.91 -4.79 -10.88
N ASN A 55 4.95 -4.75 -11.81
CA ASN A 55 4.88 -5.69 -12.94
C ASN A 55 5.91 -5.34 -14.02
N ASN A 56 6.13 -4.05 -14.28
CA ASN A 56 7.10 -3.58 -15.26
C ASN A 56 8.56 -3.71 -14.78
N GLY A 57 8.77 -3.88 -13.47
CA GLY A 57 10.12 -3.91 -12.88
C GLY A 57 10.71 -2.53 -12.63
N ASP A 58 9.87 -1.48 -12.61
CA ASP A 58 10.26 -0.10 -12.29
C ASP A 58 10.63 0.09 -10.81
N ILE A 59 10.34 -0.93 -9.98
CA ILE A 59 10.68 -0.97 -8.56
C ILE A 59 11.72 -2.05 -8.35
N SER A 60 12.83 -1.65 -7.73
CA SER A 60 13.94 -2.53 -7.38
C SER A 60 13.48 -3.69 -6.49
N GLU A 61 14.19 -4.81 -6.56
CA GLU A 61 13.86 -6.01 -5.77
C GLU A 61 13.85 -5.71 -4.27
N THR A 62 14.79 -4.88 -3.80
CA THR A 62 14.88 -4.47 -2.39
C THR A 62 13.69 -3.59 -1.97
N ALA A 63 13.24 -2.66 -2.80
CA ALA A 63 12.03 -1.90 -2.54
C ALA A 63 10.80 -2.82 -2.56
N ALA A 64 10.68 -3.75 -3.51
CA ALA A 64 9.59 -4.71 -3.57
C ALA A 64 9.52 -5.60 -2.31
N GLU A 65 10.65 -6.06 -1.78
CA GLU A 65 10.72 -6.79 -0.51
C GLU A 65 10.18 -5.97 0.67
N LYS A 66 10.47 -4.67 0.73
CA LYS A 66 9.89 -3.78 1.76
C LYS A 66 8.38 -3.69 1.65
N HIS A 67 7.82 -3.69 0.43
CA HIS A 67 6.36 -3.76 0.25
C HIS A 67 5.79 -5.08 0.76
N VAL A 68 6.48 -6.21 0.56
CA VAL A 68 6.09 -7.52 1.11
C VAL A 68 6.08 -7.48 2.63
N GLN A 69 7.14 -6.97 3.27
CA GLN A 69 7.21 -6.82 4.72
C GLN A 69 6.10 -5.92 5.27
N LEU A 70 5.79 -4.83 4.55
CA LEU A 70 4.70 -3.93 4.90
C LEU A 70 3.34 -4.64 4.81
N CYS A 71 3.11 -5.45 3.78
CA CYS A 71 1.89 -6.25 3.64
C CYS A 71 1.76 -7.28 4.78
N GLN A 72 2.84 -7.96 5.15
CA GLN A 72 2.84 -8.90 6.28
C GLN A 72 2.50 -8.20 7.61
N ALA A 73 3.01 -6.99 7.83
CA ALA A 73 2.67 -6.19 9.01
C ALA A 73 1.18 -5.80 9.01
N LEU A 74 0.66 -5.35 7.87
CA LEU A 74 -0.76 -5.05 7.70
C LEU A 74 -1.66 -6.26 7.95
N ASP A 75 -1.27 -7.44 7.47
CA ASP A 75 -2.03 -8.67 7.65
C ASP A 75 -2.13 -9.09 9.12
N ARG A 76 -1.12 -8.75 9.91
CA ARG A 76 -1.09 -8.94 11.37
C ARG A 76 -1.72 -7.79 12.15
N CYS A 77 -2.26 -6.77 11.47
CA CYS A 77 -2.73 -5.51 12.05
C CYS A 77 -1.64 -4.77 12.86
N ASP A 78 -0.36 -4.97 12.53
CA ASP A 78 0.78 -4.28 13.13
C ASP A 78 1.04 -2.95 12.38
N PHE A 79 0.19 -1.97 12.68
CA PHE A 79 0.27 -0.63 12.10
C PHE A 79 1.56 0.13 12.48
N PRO A 80 2.10 0.03 13.72
CA PRO A 80 3.39 0.63 14.06
C PRO A 80 4.53 0.14 13.15
N THR A 81 4.62 -1.18 12.92
CA THR A 81 5.63 -1.74 12.02
C THR A 81 5.38 -1.32 10.57
N ALA A 82 4.14 -1.32 10.09
CA ALA A 82 3.80 -0.85 8.74
C ALA A 82 4.20 0.62 8.52
N LEU A 83 3.96 1.49 9.50
CA LEU A 83 4.37 2.90 9.45
C LEU A 83 5.89 3.07 9.49
N LYS A 84 6.60 2.24 10.26
CA LYS A 84 8.07 2.23 10.27
C LYS A 84 8.63 1.87 8.89
N ILE A 85 8.09 0.84 8.24
CA ILE A 85 8.50 0.44 6.88
C ILE A 85 8.13 1.50 5.84
N GLN A 86 6.97 2.15 5.97
CA GLN A 86 6.60 3.30 5.13
C GLN A 86 7.63 4.45 5.27
N GLY A 87 8.10 4.72 6.50
CA GLY A 87 9.17 5.68 6.76
C GLY A 87 10.49 5.28 6.08
N ASP A 88 10.86 4.02 6.19
CA ASP A 88 12.06 3.45 5.53
C ASP A 88 12.01 3.60 4.00
N LEU A 89 10.86 3.28 3.38
CA LEU A 89 10.61 3.53 1.95
C LEU A 89 10.72 5.00 1.57
N THR A 90 10.32 5.91 2.47
CA THR A 90 10.40 7.37 2.25
C THR A 90 11.84 7.87 2.29
N THR A 91 12.70 7.25 3.11
CA THR A 91 14.09 7.67 3.27
C THR A 91 15.01 7.02 2.23
N ASN A 92 14.85 5.72 1.98
CA ASN A 92 15.80 4.95 1.18
C ASN A 92 15.33 4.69 -0.26
N TYR A 93 14.03 4.79 -0.53
CA TYR A 93 13.43 4.42 -1.84
C TYR A 93 12.50 5.52 -2.37
N TRP A 94 12.82 6.78 -2.04
CA TRP A 94 12.01 7.93 -2.41
C TRP A 94 11.79 8.05 -3.92
N ASP A 95 12.84 7.89 -4.72
CA ASP A 95 12.76 8.06 -6.19
C ASP A 95 11.72 7.13 -6.82
N GLU A 96 11.73 5.86 -6.40
CA GLU A 96 10.85 4.82 -6.94
C GLU A 96 9.44 4.84 -6.33
N CYS A 97 9.31 5.22 -5.06
CA CYS A 97 8.07 5.03 -4.28
C CYS A 97 7.33 6.32 -3.89
N SER A 98 7.96 7.49 -3.97
CA SER A 98 7.38 8.78 -3.50
C SER A 98 5.97 9.06 -4.01
N PHE A 99 5.65 8.64 -5.24
CA PHE A 99 4.37 8.88 -5.89
C PHE A 99 3.14 8.36 -5.11
N TRP A 100 3.29 7.32 -4.27
CA TRP A 100 2.18 6.69 -3.54
C TRP A 100 2.38 6.61 -2.02
N LEU A 101 3.57 6.90 -1.49
CA LEU A 101 3.90 6.75 -0.06
C LEU A 101 3.01 7.60 0.86
N ALA A 102 2.68 8.83 0.45
CA ALA A 102 1.77 9.69 1.21
C ALA A 102 0.36 9.08 1.32
N THR A 103 -0.11 8.49 0.23
CA THR A 103 -1.39 7.78 0.16
C THR A 103 -1.36 6.53 1.02
N LEU A 104 -0.29 5.73 0.96
CA LEU A 104 -0.09 4.56 1.82
C LEU A 104 -0.20 4.90 3.30
N LYS A 105 0.55 5.91 3.76
CA LYS A 105 0.53 6.37 5.16
C LYS A 105 -0.88 6.75 5.60
N ARG A 106 -1.66 7.40 4.72
CA ARG A 106 -3.04 7.77 5.02
C ARG A 106 -3.95 6.54 5.17
N MET A 107 -3.87 5.59 4.24
CA MET A 107 -4.68 4.36 4.30
C MET A 107 -4.38 3.55 5.57
N ILE A 108 -3.10 3.41 5.95
CA ILE A 108 -2.70 2.76 7.21
C ILE A 108 -3.36 3.44 8.42
N ARG A 109 -3.34 4.78 8.47
CA ARG A 109 -3.95 5.55 9.56
C ARG A 109 -5.47 5.44 9.59
N VAL A 110 -6.13 5.47 8.44
CA VAL A 110 -7.60 5.29 8.37
C VAL A 110 -7.98 3.92 8.91
N ARG A 111 -7.28 2.86 8.48
CA ARG A 111 -7.50 1.49 8.98
C ARG A 111 -7.18 1.36 10.47
N GLN A 112 -6.12 2.01 10.95
CA GLN A 112 -5.77 2.06 12.37
C GLN A 112 -6.88 2.70 13.22
N ASN A 113 -7.54 3.75 12.71
CA ASN A 113 -8.60 4.49 13.39
C ASN A 113 -10.00 3.88 13.24
N ALA A 114 -10.19 2.95 12.29
CA ALA A 114 -11.46 2.27 12.05
C ALA A 114 -11.70 1.09 13.02
N ARG A 115 -10.74 0.80 13.91
CA ARG A 115 -10.85 -0.15 15.03
C ARG A 115 -11.18 0.59 16.32
#